data_AF-R5X106-F1
#
_entry.id   AF-R5X106-F1
#
_cell.length_a   1.000
_cell.length_b   1.000
_cell.length_c   1.000
_cell.angle_alpha   90.00
_cell.angle_beta   90.00
_cell.angle_gamma   90.00
#
_symmetry.space_group_name_H-M   'P 1'
#
loop_
_entity.id
_entity.type
_entity.pdbx_description
1 polymer ?
#
loop_
_entity_poly.entity_id
_entity_poly.type
_entity_poly.pdbx_seq_one_letter_code
_entity_poly.pdbx_strand_id
1 'polypeptide(L)'
;MIVLILKWLKTNSVLFKTILDGQPVIIIKKGILDVEACRRAGLTANDIAFKLRTNGVYSVRKVKRAVLEQNGQLIIVLQDEENPKYPIITDGTVQTNILEAIDKDTDWLQEQLKEMGYENISDIFLAEYDSGKITVITY
;
A
#
# COMPACT_ATOMS: atom_id res chain seq x y z
N MET A 1 -4.28 12.16 41.17
CA MET A 1 -4.45 13.09 40.03
C MET A 1 -3.45 12.86 38.90
N ILE A 2 -2.14 12.74 39.16
CA ILE A 2 -1.11 12.51 38.11
C ILE A 2 -1.40 11.28 37.25
N VAL A 3 -1.83 10.17 37.84
CA VAL A 3 -2.15 8.93 37.10
C VAL A 3 -3.35 9.12 36.16
N LEU A 4 -4.35 9.93 36.55
CA LEU A 4 -5.50 10.25 35.71
C LEU A 4 -5.12 11.21 34.57
N ILE A 5 -4.20 12.14 34.82
CA ILE A 5 -3.63 13.04 33.81
C ILE A 5 -2.78 12.25 32.81
N LEU A 6 -1.94 11.32 33.28
CA LEU A 6 -1.17 10.42 32.40
C LEU A 6 -2.07 9.49 31.60
N LYS A 7 -3.13 8.96 32.21
CA LYS A 7 -4.12 8.12 31.53
C LYS A 7 -4.90 8.93 30.49
N TRP A 8 -5.29 10.16 30.82
CA TRP A 8 -5.95 11.09 29.89
C TRP A 8 -5.01 11.53 28.76
N LEU A 9 -3.75 11.85 29.03
CA LEU A 9 -2.74 12.16 28.00
C LEU A 9 -2.47 10.94 27.09
N LYS A 10 -2.39 9.73 27.66
CA LYS A 10 -2.22 8.49 26.91
C LYS A 10 -3.47 8.18 26.08
N THR A 11 -4.66 8.33 26.64
CA THR A 11 -5.94 8.13 25.95
C THR A 11 -6.19 9.20 24.88
N ASN A 12 -5.81 10.46 25.11
CA ASN A 12 -5.93 11.54 24.14
C ASN A 12 -4.87 11.44 23.02
N SER A 13 -3.67 10.91 23.31
CA SER A 13 -2.67 10.54 22.28
C SER A 13 -3.11 9.33 21.44
N VAL A 14 -3.93 8.43 22.00
CA VAL A 14 -4.55 7.31 21.29
C VAL A 14 -5.76 7.79 20.49
N LEU A 15 -6.47 8.84 20.91
CA LEU A 15 -7.51 9.52 20.13
C LEU A 15 -6.93 10.36 18.98
N PHE A 16 -5.71 10.89 19.11
CA PHE A 16 -4.99 11.55 18.01
C PHE A 16 -4.38 10.56 17.00
N LYS A 17 -4.34 9.25 17.33
CA LYS A 17 -4.05 8.18 16.36
C LYS A 17 -5.24 7.87 15.43
N THR A 18 -6.40 8.49 15.66
CA THR A 18 -7.64 8.24 14.91
C THR A 18 -7.75 9.03 13.61
N ILE A 19 -6.70 9.74 13.16
CA ILE A 19 -6.58 10.29 11.79
C ILE A 19 -5.29 9.74 11.15
N LEU A 20 -5.07 8.43 11.32
CA LEU A 20 -4.37 7.64 10.34
C LEU A 20 -5.37 7.44 9.22
N ASP A 21 -5.34 8.36 8.25
CA ASP A 21 -6.09 8.21 7.00
C ASP A 21 -5.96 6.77 6.54
N GLY A 22 -7.09 6.10 6.29
CA GLY A 22 -7.14 4.72 5.79
C GLY A 22 -6.57 4.58 4.38
N GLN A 23 -5.58 5.37 4.00
CA GLN A 23 -4.92 5.31 2.72
C GLN A 23 -3.55 4.68 2.91
N PRO A 24 -3.20 3.68 2.10
CA PRO A 24 -1.87 3.10 2.10
C PRO A 24 -0.79 4.17 1.92
N VAL A 25 0.26 4.10 2.72
CA VAL A 25 1.31 5.12 2.75
C VAL A 25 2.58 4.57 2.13
N ILE A 26 3.09 5.20 1.08
CA ILE A 26 4.42 4.88 0.57
C ILE A 26 5.46 5.37 1.58
N ILE A 27 6.24 4.46 2.15
CA ILE A 27 7.29 4.76 3.12
C ILE A 27 8.70 4.62 2.56
N ILE A 28 8.90 3.85 1.49
CA ILE A 28 10.19 3.74 0.79
C ILE A 28 9.94 3.90 -0.71
N LYS A 29 10.75 4.74 -1.38
CA LYS A 29 10.73 4.91 -2.84
C LYS A 29 12.16 4.96 -3.36
N LYS A 30 12.48 4.10 -4.34
CA LYS A 30 13.81 4.00 -5.00
C LYS A 30 14.97 3.89 -4.01
N GLY A 31 14.81 3.07 -2.98
CA GLY A 31 15.83 2.84 -1.95
C GLY A 31 15.99 3.97 -0.94
N ILE A 32 15.11 4.98 -0.96
CA ILE A 32 15.11 6.13 -0.05
C ILE A 32 13.91 5.99 0.88
N LEU A 33 14.16 6.02 2.19
CA LEU A 33 13.13 5.98 3.23
C LEU A 33 12.54 7.39 3.45
N ASP A 34 11.23 7.51 3.37
CA ASP A 34 10.51 8.74 3.75
C ASP A 34 10.28 8.75 5.28
N VAL A 35 11.21 9.40 5.98
CA VAL A 35 11.22 9.50 7.44
C VAL A 35 9.97 10.22 7.96
N GLU A 36 9.49 11.24 7.24
CA GLU A 36 8.31 12.00 7.64
C GLU A 36 7.03 11.17 7.49
N ALA A 37 6.90 10.42 6.39
CA ALA A 37 5.79 9.47 6.22
C ALA A 37 5.79 8.41 7.33
N CYS A 38 6.95 7.84 7.66
CA CYS A 38 7.08 6.89 8.77
C CYS A 38 6.69 7.51 10.12
N ARG A 39 7.14 8.74 10.40
CA ARG A 39 6.80 9.45 11.63
C ARG A 39 5.31 9.74 11.73
N ARG A 40 4.67 10.19 10.63
CA ARG A 40 3.22 10.40 10.57
C ARG A 40 2.45 9.09 10.78
N ALA A 41 2.96 7.99 10.25
CA ALA A 41 2.43 6.65 10.48
C ALA A 41 2.75 6.06 11.88
N GLY A 42 3.46 6.80 12.74
CA GLY A 42 3.84 6.35 14.08
C GLY A 42 4.85 5.21 14.10
N LEU A 43 5.64 5.03 13.03
CA LEU A 43 6.67 4.01 12.90
C LEU A 43 8.04 4.54 13.37
N THR A 44 8.73 3.71 14.15
CA THR A 44 10.15 3.93 14.48
C THR A 44 11.07 3.28 13.45
N ALA A 45 12.35 3.68 13.43
CA ALA A 45 13.37 3.02 12.62
C ALA A 45 13.48 1.51 12.93
N ASN A 46 13.27 1.12 14.19
CA ASN A 46 13.28 -0.28 14.60
C ASN A 46 12.09 -1.05 14.00
N ASP A 47 10.89 -0.44 13.96
CA ASP A 47 9.71 -1.07 13.36
C ASP A 47 9.92 -1.35 11.87
N ILE A 48 10.48 -0.37 11.15
CA ILE A 48 10.77 -0.47 9.72
C ILE A 48 11.83 -1.56 9.48
N ALA A 49 12.94 -1.51 10.20
CA ALA A 49 14.01 -2.50 10.06
C ALA A 49 13.53 -3.91 10.41
N PHE A 50 12.67 -4.06 11.41
CA PHE A 50 12.06 -5.33 11.76
C PHE A 50 11.14 -5.84 10.65
N LYS A 51 10.20 -5.01 10.16
CA LYS A 51 9.27 -5.37 9.10
C LYS A 51 9.97 -5.72 7.78
N LEU A 52 11.06 -5.02 7.43
CA LEU A 52 11.87 -5.37 6.27
C LEU A 52 12.54 -6.74 6.47
N ARG A 53 13.16 -6.98 7.64
CA ARG A 53 13.82 -8.26 7.94
C ARG A 53 12.85 -9.44 7.97
N THR A 54 11.63 -9.27 8.49
CA THR A 54 10.61 -10.33 8.47
C THR A 54 10.17 -10.70 7.06
N ASN A 55 10.36 -9.80 6.08
CA ASN A 55 10.14 -10.05 4.66
C ASN A 55 11.44 -10.46 3.92
N GLY A 56 12.51 -10.82 4.64
CA GLY A 56 13.79 -11.22 4.03
C GLY A 56 14.62 -10.06 3.46
N VAL A 57 14.25 -8.81 3.74
CA VAL A 57 14.92 -7.62 3.20
C VAL A 57 15.82 -6.99 4.26
N TYR A 58 17.13 -7.02 4.02
CA TYR A 58 18.13 -6.57 4.99
C TYR A 58 18.71 -5.17 4.68
N SER A 59 18.32 -4.56 3.56
CA SER A 59 18.79 -3.24 3.16
C SER A 59 17.69 -2.46 2.44
N VAL A 60 17.41 -1.25 2.92
CA VAL A 60 16.47 -0.31 2.29
C VAL A 60 16.87 -0.04 0.84
N ARG A 61 18.15 -0.06 0.49
CA ARG A 61 18.63 0.19 -0.88
C ARG A 61 18.11 -0.82 -1.90
N LYS A 62 17.81 -2.06 -1.48
CA LYS A 62 17.23 -3.10 -2.32
C LYS A 62 15.74 -2.93 -2.56
N VAL A 63 15.10 -2.02 -1.84
CA VAL A 63 13.66 -1.76 -1.93
C VAL A 63 13.40 -0.73 -3.02
N LYS A 64 12.71 -1.13 -4.07
CA LYS A 64 12.18 -0.21 -5.09
C LYS A 64 11.02 0.59 -4.53
N ARG A 65 10.09 -0.08 -3.82
CA ARG A 65 8.95 0.55 -3.16
C ARG A 65 8.55 -0.24 -1.91
N ALA A 66 8.18 0.43 -0.84
CA ALA A 66 7.44 -0.18 0.26
C ALA A 66 6.23 0.66 0.62
N VAL A 67 5.06 0.01 0.68
CA VAL A 67 3.77 0.61 1.03
C VAL A 67 3.33 0.03 2.37
N LEU A 68 2.97 0.92 3.30
CA LEU A 68 2.34 0.57 4.57
C LEU A 68 0.83 0.52 4.38
N GLU A 69 0.27 -0.68 4.52
CA GLU A 69 -1.17 -0.91 4.47
C GLU A 69 -1.86 -0.51 5.79
N GLN A 70 -3.19 -0.33 5.75
CA GLN A 70 -4.00 0.03 6.91
C GLN A 70 -3.85 -0.98 8.07
N ASN A 71 -3.69 -2.26 7.75
CA ASN A 71 -3.49 -3.33 8.73
C ASN A 71 -2.07 -3.36 9.33
N GLY A 72 -1.21 -2.41 8.94
CA GLY A 72 0.18 -2.29 9.39
C GLY A 72 1.17 -3.22 8.70
N GLN A 73 0.76 -3.97 7.68
CA GLN A 73 1.67 -4.78 6.86
C GLN A 73 2.45 -3.92 5.87
N LEU A 74 3.62 -4.41 5.45
CA LEU A 74 4.37 -3.80 4.35
C LEU A 74 4.21 -4.64 3.10
N ILE A 75 3.76 -4.01 2.02
CA ILE A 75 3.93 -4.53 0.67
C ILE A 75 5.26 -4.00 0.17
N ILE A 76 6.21 -4.90 -0.11
CA ILE A 76 7.58 -4.56 -0.51
C ILE A 76 7.80 -5.02 -1.94
N VAL A 77 8.40 -4.14 -2.74
CA VAL A 77 8.81 -4.40 -4.11
C VAL A 77 10.32 -4.21 -4.16
N LEU A 78 11.05 -5.22 -4.59
CA LEU A 78 12.51 -5.15 -4.72
C LEU A 78 12.94 -4.51 -6.04
N GLN A 79 14.18 -4.01 -6.09
CA GLN A 79 14.76 -3.45 -7.32
C GLN A 79 14.91 -4.49 -8.43
N ASP A 80 15.11 -5.74 -8.03
CA ASP A 80 15.47 -6.86 -8.90
C ASP A 80 14.24 -7.72 -9.29
N GLU A 81 13.08 -7.44 -8.69
CA GLU A 81 11.81 -8.07 -9.05
C GLU A 81 11.27 -7.41 -10.34
N GLU A 82 10.90 -8.23 -11.33
CA GLU A 82 9.91 -7.83 -12.33
C GLU A 82 8.71 -7.24 -11.58
N ASN A 83 8.16 -6.11 -12.06
CA ASN A 83 7.11 -5.39 -11.34
C ASN A 83 6.06 -6.40 -10.84
N PRO A 84 5.84 -6.53 -9.52
CA PRO A 84 4.97 -7.58 -9.01
C PRO A 84 3.61 -7.41 -9.65
N LYS A 85 3.00 -8.53 -10.04
CA LYS A 85 1.64 -8.53 -10.57
C LYS A 85 0.75 -7.86 -9.56
N TYR A 86 0.23 -6.70 -9.93
CA TYR A 86 -0.54 -5.87 -9.03
C TYR A 86 -2.02 -6.21 -9.22
N PRO A 87 -2.72 -6.73 -8.19
CA PRO A 87 -4.15 -6.91 -8.28
C PRO A 87 -4.81 -5.53 -8.33
N ILE A 88 -5.30 -5.14 -9.50
CA ILE A 88 -5.97 -3.84 -9.72
C ILE A 88 -7.49 -3.95 -9.53
N ILE A 89 -8.05 -5.16 -9.65
CA ILE A 89 -9.42 -5.50 -9.26
C ILE A 89 -9.40 -6.80 -8.48
N THR A 90 -10.15 -6.85 -7.38
CA THR A 90 -10.44 -8.07 -6.61
C THR A 90 -11.91 -8.08 -6.21
N ASP A 91 -12.61 -9.18 -6.43
CA ASP A 91 -14.02 -9.37 -6.07
C ASP A 91 -14.92 -8.21 -6.54
N GLY A 92 -14.78 -7.82 -7.82
CA GLY A 92 -15.53 -6.72 -8.41
C GLY A 92 -15.22 -5.33 -7.84
N THR A 93 -14.12 -5.17 -7.10
CA THR A 93 -13.72 -3.91 -6.46
C THR A 93 -12.35 -3.43 -6.94
N VAL A 94 -12.27 -2.16 -7.36
CA VAL A 94 -11.02 -1.52 -7.82
C VAL A 94 -10.10 -1.20 -6.65
N GLN A 95 -8.84 -1.61 -6.79
CA GLN A 95 -7.78 -1.34 -5.81
C GLN A 95 -7.09 0.00 -6.12
N THR A 96 -7.74 1.10 -5.77
CA THR A 96 -7.31 2.47 -6.12
C THR A 96 -5.91 2.81 -5.60
N ASN A 97 -5.57 2.38 -4.38
CA ASN A 97 -4.24 2.48 -3.79
C ASN A 97 -3.15 1.82 -4.65
N ILE A 98 -3.47 0.68 -5.26
CA ILE A 98 -2.56 -0.06 -6.12
C ILE A 98 -2.40 0.64 -7.46
N LEU A 99 -3.50 1.15 -8.04
CA LEU A 99 -3.48 1.99 -9.24
C LEU A 99 -2.60 3.23 -9.05
N GLU A 100 -2.80 3.98 -7.97
CA GLU A 100 -1.97 5.14 -7.63
C GLU A 100 -0.49 4.75 -7.49
N ALA A 101 -0.23 3.59 -6.87
CA ALA A 101 1.13 3.12 -6.70
C ALA A 101 1.81 2.83 -8.05
N ILE A 102 1.07 2.40 -9.09
CA ILE A 102 1.58 2.22 -10.46
C ILE A 102 1.41 3.45 -11.35
N ASP A 103 1.16 4.62 -10.75
CA ASP A 103 0.96 5.90 -11.44
C ASP A 103 -0.21 5.84 -12.46
N LYS A 104 -1.29 5.14 -12.09
CA LYS A 104 -2.55 5.01 -12.84
C LYS A 104 -3.75 5.46 -12.01
N ASP A 105 -4.88 5.68 -12.66
CA ASP A 105 -6.15 6.03 -12.04
C ASP A 105 -7.28 5.11 -12.53
N THR A 106 -8.46 5.30 -11.95
CA THR A 106 -9.66 4.51 -12.25
C THR A 106 -10.14 4.73 -13.68
N ASP A 107 -9.97 5.94 -14.22
CA ASP A 107 -10.40 6.29 -15.59
C ASP A 107 -9.57 5.49 -16.61
N TRP A 108 -8.24 5.47 -16.43
CA TRP A 108 -7.35 4.63 -17.22
C TRP A 108 -7.74 3.15 -17.15
N LEU A 109 -8.07 2.63 -15.97
CA LEU A 109 -8.48 1.24 -15.81
C LEU A 109 -9.77 0.93 -16.58
N GLN A 110 -10.77 1.81 -16.50
CA GLN A 110 -12.03 1.64 -17.21
C GLN A 110 -11.84 1.65 -18.73
N GLU A 111 -11.01 2.55 -19.26
CA GLU A 111 -10.67 2.59 -20.69
C GLU A 111 -10.04 1.26 -21.15
N GLN A 112 -9.06 0.76 -20.41
CA GLN A 112 -8.39 -0.50 -20.75
C GLN A 112 -9.33 -1.71 -20.69
N LEU A 113 -10.19 -1.80 -19.67
CA LEU A 113 -11.16 -2.90 -19.57
C LEU A 113 -12.19 -2.87 -20.70
N LYS A 114 -12.64 -1.67 -21.08
CA LYS A 114 -13.57 -1.49 -22.20
C LYS A 114 -12.94 -1.88 -23.54
N GLU A 115 -11.68 -1.52 -23.78
CA GLU A 115 -10.93 -1.96 -24.97
C GLU A 115 -10.79 -3.50 -25.03
N MET A 116 -10.72 -4.15 -23.88
CA MET A 116 -10.68 -5.61 -23.76
C MET A 116 -12.06 -6.29 -23.82
N GLY A 117 -13.15 -5.51 -23.90
CA GLY A 117 -14.52 -6.02 -23.99
C GLY A 117 -15.22 -6.29 -22.65
N TYR A 118 -14.67 -5.79 -21.53
CA TYR A 118 -15.30 -5.88 -20.20
C TYR A 118 -16.03 -4.58 -19.88
N GLU A 119 -17.36 -4.65 -19.71
CA GLU A 119 -18.20 -3.47 -19.44
C GLU A 119 -18.45 -3.23 -17.95
N ASN A 120 -18.59 -4.29 -17.14
CA ASN A 120 -18.87 -4.18 -15.72
C ASN A 120 -17.71 -4.72 -14.88
N ILE A 121 -17.18 -3.88 -13.98
CA ILE A 121 -16.15 -4.28 -13.03
C ILE A 121 -16.65 -5.40 -12.10
N SER A 122 -17.95 -5.41 -11.76
CA SER A 122 -18.54 -6.42 -10.88
C SER A 122 -18.51 -7.85 -11.44
N ASP A 123 -18.31 -8.02 -12.75
CA ASP A 123 -18.19 -9.34 -13.40
C ASP A 123 -16.76 -9.90 -13.31
N ILE A 124 -15.80 -9.10 -12.80
CA ILE A 124 -14.38 -9.44 -12.71
C ILE A 124 -14.06 -9.93 -11.30
N PHE A 125 -13.63 -11.19 -11.20
CA PHE A 125 -13.15 -11.78 -9.95
C PHE A 125 -11.74 -11.28 -9.61
N LEU A 126 -10.84 -11.26 -10.59
CA LEU A 126 -9.47 -10.77 -10.43
C LEU A 126 -8.97 -10.10 -11.71
N ALA A 127 -8.40 -8.90 -11.60
CA ALA A 127 -7.57 -8.32 -12.66
C ALA A 127 -6.17 -8.03 -12.12
N GLU A 128 -5.15 -8.46 -12.86
CA GLU A 128 -3.74 -8.22 -12.53
C GLU A 128 -3.10 -7.30 -13.59
N TYR A 129 -2.34 -6.30 -13.13
CA TYR A 129 -1.47 -5.50 -13.98
C TYR A 129 -0.04 -6.02 -13.91
N ASP A 130 0.53 -6.32 -15.08
CA ASP A 130 1.93 -6.73 -15.25
C ASP A 130 2.56 -5.92 -16.39
N SER A 131 3.37 -4.93 -16.01
CA SER A 131 4.26 -4.19 -16.93
C SER A 131 3.60 -3.69 -18.22
N GLY A 132 2.35 -3.22 -18.14
CA GLY A 132 1.58 -2.70 -19.27
C GLY A 132 0.51 -3.64 -19.82
N LYS A 133 0.47 -4.89 -19.35
CA LYS A 133 -0.54 -5.88 -19.71
C LYS A 133 -1.51 -6.10 -18.56
N ILE A 134 -2.80 -6.04 -18.84
CA ILE A 134 -3.85 -6.44 -17.90
C ILE A 134 -4.27 -7.88 -18.22
N THR A 135 -4.34 -8.73 -17.20
CA THR A 135 -4.92 -10.07 -17.28
C THR A 135 -6.19 -10.09 -16.43
N VAL A 136 -7.31 -10.54 -17.01
CA VAL A 136 -8.63 -10.50 -16.36
C VAL A 136 -9.17 -11.93 -16.19
N ILE A 137 -9.74 -12.21 -15.03
CA ILE A 137 -10.43 -13.45 -14.67
C ILE A 137 -11.84 -13.05 -14.20
N THR A 138 -12.87 -13.56 -14.86
CA THR A 138 -14.28 -13.31 -14.53
C THR A 138 -14.86 -14.42 -13.64
N TYR A 139 -16.04 -14.19 -13.08
CA TYR A 139 -16.85 -15.23 -12.42
C TYR A 139 -17.31 -16.33 -13.38
#